data_AF-A0A7J7R509-F1
#
_entry.id   AF-A0A7J7R509-F1
#
_cell.length_a   1.000
_cell.length_b   1.000
_cell.length_c   1.000
_cell.angle_alpha   90.00
_cell.angle_beta   90.00
_cell.angle_gamma   90.00
#
_symmetry.space_group_name_H-M   'P 1'
#
loop_
_entity.id
_entity.type
_entity.pdbx_description
1 polymer ?
#
loop_
_entity_poly.entity_id
_entity_poly.type
_entity_poly.pdbx_seq_one_letter_code
_entity_poly.pdbx_strand_id
1 'polypeptide(L)'
;MAAPVVNKLLRRLPNLSSFRSAYGVQVPFQTLSTEAPLEEDSLPISPYENEPWKYLDSEEYQTRYGSRPVWADYRRNHKGGVPPQKTRKTCIRKDKVAGNPCPICRDHKLHVDFRNVKLLQQFVCAHTGIIFHAPYTGDPWYPWYSWKQPPERELSRLRRLYHGHLLEESGPPPESMPEAALAAGADTSSEPL
;
A
#
# COMPACT_ATOMS: atom_id res chain seq x y z
N MET A 1 -36.91 -30.30 52.13
CA MET A 1 -36.46 -29.66 50.87
C MET A 1 -35.68 -30.69 50.08
N ALA A 2 -36.30 -31.26 49.03
CA ALA A 2 -35.83 -32.44 48.30
C ALA A 2 -34.74 -32.11 47.26
N ALA A 3 -33.83 -33.04 47.05
CA ALA A 3 -32.78 -33.02 46.02
C ALA A 3 -33.24 -33.77 44.73
N PRO A 4 -32.38 -34.02 43.73
CA PRO A 4 -32.26 -33.25 42.48
C PRO A 4 -32.59 -34.08 41.23
N VAL A 5 -32.77 -33.47 40.04
CA VAL A 5 -32.82 -34.22 38.77
C VAL A 5 -32.05 -33.49 37.66
N VAL A 6 -30.98 -34.17 37.20
CA VAL A 6 -30.18 -33.87 36.01
C VAL A 6 -30.93 -34.41 34.79
N ASN A 7 -31.25 -33.56 33.81
CA ASN A 7 -31.84 -34.01 32.54
C ASN A 7 -30.79 -33.97 31.42
N LYS A 8 -30.31 -35.16 31.02
CA LYS A 8 -29.60 -35.40 29.77
C LYS A 8 -30.63 -35.60 28.65
N LEU A 9 -30.59 -34.80 27.59
CA LEU A 9 -31.31 -35.11 26.35
C LEU A 9 -30.32 -35.36 25.21
N LEU A 10 -30.42 -36.57 24.68
CA LEU A 10 -29.61 -37.17 23.63
C LEU A 10 -29.83 -36.50 22.26
N ARG A 11 -28.75 -36.46 21.48
CA ARG A 11 -28.74 -36.27 20.02
C ARG A 11 -29.66 -37.30 19.34
N ARG A 12 -30.49 -36.86 18.39
CA ARG A 12 -31.07 -37.72 17.35
C ARG A 12 -30.77 -37.14 15.97
N LEU A 13 -30.13 -37.96 15.14
CA LEU A 13 -29.76 -37.71 13.74
C LEU A 13 -31.00 -37.87 12.83
N PRO A 14 -31.05 -37.22 11.66
CA PRO A 14 -32.16 -37.32 10.73
C PRO A 14 -32.21 -38.69 10.04
N ASN A 15 -33.44 -39.20 9.89
CA ASN A 15 -33.77 -40.50 9.31
C ASN A 15 -33.40 -40.61 7.82
N LEU A 16 -32.74 -41.70 7.46
CA LEU A 16 -32.64 -42.22 6.09
C LEU A 16 -34.01 -42.78 5.67
N SER A 17 -34.62 -42.21 4.64
CA SER A 17 -35.78 -42.79 3.95
C SER A 17 -35.31 -43.60 2.74
N SER A 18 -35.64 -44.89 2.75
CA SER A 18 -35.40 -45.85 1.68
C SER A 18 -36.52 -45.83 0.62
N PHE A 19 -36.10 -45.69 -0.64
CA PHE A 19 -36.64 -46.21 -1.91
C PHE A 19 -38.10 -45.94 -2.34
N ARG A 20 -38.24 -45.41 -3.56
CA ARG A 20 -39.09 -46.01 -4.61
C ARG A 20 -38.58 -45.68 -6.02
N SER A 21 -38.61 -46.73 -6.83
CA SER A 21 -38.07 -46.90 -8.18
C SER A 21 -38.84 -46.17 -9.28
N ALA A 22 -38.14 -45.71 -10.31
CA ALA A 22 -38.65 -45.69 -11.69
C ALA A 22 -37.48 -45.85 -12.67
N TYR A 23 -37.66 -46.75 -13.63
CA TYR A 23 -36.69 -47.20 -14.62
C TYR A 23 -36.27 -46.09 -15.58
N GLY A 24 -34.97 -46.00 -15.89
CA GLY A 24 -34.44 -45.08 -16.89
C GLY A 24 -32.99 -45.43 -17.25
N VAL A 25 -32.84 -46.24 -18.31
CA VAL A 25 -31.70 -46.35 -19.24
C VAL A 25 -30.32 -45.94 -18.69
N GLN A 26 -29.50 -46.94 -18.35
CA GLN A 26 -28.05 -46.75 -18.21
C GLN A 26 -27.47 -46.46 -19.60
N VAL A 27 -27.15 -45.19 -19.85
CA VAL A 27 -26.28 -44.80 -20.96
C VAL A 27 -24.84 -44.96 -20.47
N PRO A 28 -24.01 -45.82 -21.08
CA PRO A 28 -22.60 -45.87 -20.72
C PRO A 28 -21.95 -44.55 -21.16
N PHE A 29 -21.45 -43.77 -20.20
CA PHE A 29 -20.58 -42.64 -20.49
C PHE A 29 -19.30 -43.20 -21.12
N GLN A 30 -19.21 -43.14 -22.45
CA GLN A 30 -17.96 -43.40 -23.15
C GLN A 30 -16.99 -42.29 -22.79
N THR A 31 -15.98 -42.64 -22.01
CA THR A 31 -14.78 -41.81 -21.79
C THR A 31 -13.99 -41.75 -23.09
N LEU A 32 -14.25 -40.73 -23.89
CA LEU A 32 -13.37 -40.28 -24.96
C LEU A 32 -13.30 -38.75 -24.90
N SER A 33 -12.32 -38.25 -24.17
CA SER A 33 -11.75 -36.93 -24.43
C SER A 33 -10.25 -37.07 -24.41
N THR A 34 -9.71 -37.09 -25.62
CA THR A 34 -8.39 -36.63 -26.03
C THR A 34 -7.75 -35.76 -24.97
N GLU A 35 -6.53 -36.12 -24.55
CA GLU A 35 -5.69 -35.21 -23.79
C GLU A 35 -5.51 -33.93 -24.59
N ALA A 36 -6.19 -32.88 -24.14
CA ALA A 36 -5.84 -31.52 -24.51
C ALA A 36 -4.41 -31.28 -24.00
N PRO A 37 -3.55 -30.60 -24.77
CA PRO A 37 -2.24 -30.21 -24.29
C PRO A 37 -2.39 -29.54 -22.93
N LEU A 38 -1.57 -29.97 -21.97
CA LEU A 38 -1.33 -29.25 -20.73
C LEU A 38 -0.81 -27.86 -21.11
N GLU A 39 -1.73 -26.92 -21.34
CA GLU A 39 -1.39 -25.51 -21.36
C GLU A 39 -0.98 -25.18 -19.93
N GLU A 40 0.31 -24.94 -19.73
CA GLU A 40 0.81 -24.52 -18.45
C GLU A 40 0.09 -23.21 -18.06
N ASP A 41 -0.58 -23.25 -16.90
CA ASP A 41 -1.11 -22.11 -16.15
C ASP A 41 0.02 -21.14 -15.70
N SER A 42 0.90 -20.77 -16.61
CA SER A 42 1.97 -19.82 -16.39
C SER A 42 1.44 -18.43 -16.72
N LEU A 43 1.33 -17.61 -15.68
CA LEU A 43 1.09 -16.18 -15.79
C LEU A 43 1.93 -15.59 -16.94
N PRO A 44 1.43 -14.61 -17.71
CA PRO A 44 2.19 -14.03 -18.82
C PRO A 44 3.55 -13.53 -18.32
N ILE A 45 4.59 -14.26 -18.70
CA ILE A 45 5.99 -13.98 -18.41
C ILE A 45 6.29 -12.61 -19.00
N SER A 46 6.78 -11.70 -18.17
CA SER A 46 7.10 -10.34 -18.63
C SER A 46 8.25 -10.44 -19.65
N PRO A 47 8.14 -9.85 -20.85
CA PRO A 47 9.24 -9.80 -21.81
C PRO A 47 10.52 -9.16 -21.24
N TYR A 48 10.40 -8.43 -20.12
CA TYR A 48 11.46 -7.65 -19.50
C TYR A 48 12.13 -8.33 -18.30
N GLU A 49 11.84 -9.60 -18.00
CA GLU A 49 12.41 -10.30 -16.85
C GLU A 49 13.94 -10.29 -16.83
N ASN A 50 14.56 -10.54 -17.98
CA ASN A 50 16.03 -10.62 -18.08
C ASN A 50 16.69 -9.23 -18.17
N GLU A 51 15.96 -8.24 -18.68
CA GLU A 51 16.47 -6.90 -18.98
C GLU A 51 15.47 -5.81 -18.55
N PRO A 52 15.27 -5.66 -17.23
CA PRO A 52 14.21 -4.80 -16.67
C PRO A 52 14.41 -3.31 -16.94
N TRP A 53 15.66 -2.88 -17.19
CA TRP A 53 15.95 -1.48 -17.51
C TRP A 53 15.36 -1.05 -18.86
N LYS A 54 15.11 -2.00 -19.78
CA LYS A 54 14.48 -1.70 -21.08
C LYS A 54 13.05 -1.21 -20.93
N TYR A 55 12.32 -1.69 -19.92
CA TYR A 55 10.95 -1.27 -19.69
C TYR A 55 10.85 0.22 -19.32
N LEU A 56 11.80 0.75 -18.54
CA LEU A 56 11.77 2.17 -18.17
C LEU A 56 12.04 3.12 -19.34
N ASP A 57 12.77 2.64 -20.35
CA ASP A 57 13.05 3.39 -21.57
C ASP A 57 11.95 3.22 -22.62
N SER A 58 10.95 2.38 -22.34
CA SER A 58 9.81 2.15 -23.24
C SER A 58 8.80 3.30 -23.21
N GLU A 59 8.11 3.49 -24.33
CA GLU A 59 7.00 4.44 -24.46
C GLU A 59 5.81 4.07 -23.55
N GLU A 60 5.64 2.79 -23.22
CA GLU A 60 4.59 2.31 -22.31
C GLU A 60 4.77 2.90 -20.91
N TYR A 61 6.01 2.87 -20.39
CA TYR A 61 6.34 3.43 -19.09
C TYR A 61 6.11 4.95 -19.09
N GLN A 62 6.56 5.63 -20.14
CA GLN A 62 6.40 7.08 -20.28
C GLN A 62 4.91 7.48 -20.35
N THR A 63 4.08 6.70 -21.03
CA THR A 63 2.63 6.97 -21.13
C THR A 63 1.94 6.77 -19.78
N ARG A 64 2.35 5.76 -19.00
CA ARG A 64 1.72 5.38 -17.72
C ARG A 64 2.14 6.27 -16.55
N TYR A 65 3.44 6.52 -16.40
CA TYR A 65 4.03 7.21 -15.25
C TYR A 65 4.49 8.63 -15.59
N GLY A 66 4.86 8.88 -16.84
CA GLY A 66 5.45 10.14 -17.28
C GLY A 66 6.78 10.40 -16.59
N SER A 67 6.99 11.65 -16.18
CA SER A 67 8.18 12.08 -15.44
C SER A 67 8.09 11.87 -13.92
N ARG A 68 6.95 11.39 -13.41
CA ARG A 68 6.72 11.22 -11.97
C ARG A 68 7.27 9.87 -11.51
N PRO A 69 7.71 9.75 -10.23
CA PRO A 69 8.18 8.47 -9.72
C PRO A 69 7.03 7.47 -9.63
N VAL A 70 7.34 6.18 -9.69
CA VAL A 70 6.36 5.08 -9.77
C VAL A 70 5.36 5.11 -8.61
N TRP A 71 5.75 5.55 -7.42
CA TRP A 71 4.87 5.57 -6.25
C TRP A 71 3.98 6.82 -6.12
N ALA A 72 4.09 7.80 -7.03
CA ALA A 72 3.43 9.10 -6.91
C ALA A 72 1.90 9.09 -7.09
N ASP A 73 1.35 8.05 -7.69
CA ASP A 73 -0.10 7.85 -7.87
C ASP A 73 -0.66 6.84 -6.85
N TYR A 74 0.18 6.31 -5.98
CA TYR A 74 -0.20 5.27 -5.04
C TYR A 74 -0.63 5.85 -3.70
N ARG A 75 -1.82 5.42 -3.24
CA ARG A 75 -2.36 5.78 -1.94
C ARG A 75 -2.74 4.56 -1.13
N ARG A 76 -2.30 4.55 0.13
CA ARG A 76 -2.60 3.46 1.08
C ARG A 76 -3.96 3.66 1.74
N ASN A 77 -4.70 2.57 1.83
CA ASN A 77 -5.93 2.52 2.62
C ASN A 77 -5.57 2.09 4.05
N HIS A 78 -5.77 2.98 5.02
CA HIS A 78 -5.60 2.69 6.44
C HIS A 78 -6.65 3.45 7.27
N LYS A 79 -6.85 3.01 8.52
CA LYS A 79 -7.77 3.65 9.45
C LYS A 79 -7.11 4.88 10.08
N GLY A 80 -7.87 5.98 10.20
CA GLY A 80 -7.41 7.21 10.85
C GLY A 80 -6.44 8.05 10.00
N GLY A 81 -5.98 9.17 10.56
CA GLY A 81 -5.07 10.11 9.87
C GLY A 81 -3.62 9.63 9.82
N VAL A 82 -3.16 8.89 10.84
CA VAL A 82 -1.78 8.40 10.92
C VAL A 82 -1.73 6.95 10.44
N PRO A 83 -0.90 6.62 9.43
CA PRO A 83 -0.76 5.25 8.95
C PRO A 83 -0.02 4.38 9.97
N PRO A 84 -0.24 3.05 9.96
CA PRO A 84 0.60 2.12 10.70
C PRO A 84 2.06 2.24 10.26
N GLN A 85 2.97 2.27 11.25
CA GLN A 85 4.42 2.41 11.04
C GLN A 85 5.03 1.25 10.25
N LYS A 86 4.36 0.09 10.22
CA LYS A 86 4.75 -1.06 9.41
C LYS A 86 3.72 -1.28 8.32
N THR A 87 4.20 -1.46 7.09
CA THR A 87 3.39 -1.89 5.96
C THR A 87 3.07 -3.38 6.06
N ARG A 88 2.14 -3.87 5.22
CA ARG A 88 1.88 -5.31 5.12
C ARG A 88 3.14 -6.04 4.64
N LYS A 89 3.32 -7.29 5.05
CA LYS A 89 4.51 -8.10 4.70
C LYS A 89 4.66 -8.33 3.19
N THR A 90 3.59 -8.76 2.52
CA THR A 90 3.58 -9.01 1.08
C THR A 90 2.24 -8.60 0.48
N CYS A 91 2.27 -8.19 -0.80
CA CYS A 91 1.05 -7.90 -1.57
C CYS A 91 0.49 -9.14 -2.27
N ILE A 92 1.36 -10.07 -2.64
CA ILE A 92 1.03 -11.31 -3.35
C ILE A 92 1.06 -12.45 -2.33
N ARG A 93 0.01 -13.28 -2.32
CA ARG A 93 -0.10 -14.46 -1.46
C ARG A 93 -0.69 -15.61 -2.27
N LYS A 94 0.05 -16.72 -2.41
CA LYS A 94 -0.39 -17.91 -3.19
C LYS A 94 -0.95 -17.48 -4.56
N ASP A 95 -0.15 -16.67 -5.26
CA ASP A 95 -0.44 -16.12 -6.61
C ASP A 95 -1.65 -15.19 -6.73
N LYS A 96 -2.26 -14.81 -5.60
CA LYS A 96 -3.33 -13.82 -5.54
C LYS A 96 -2.78 -12.46 -5.11
N VAL A 97 -3.00 -11.45 -5.95
CA VAL A 97 -2.63 -10.06 -5.67
C VAL A 97 -3.68 -9.42 -4.77
N ALA A 98 -3.25 -8.75 -3.69
CA ALA A 98 -4.14 -7.99 -2.83
C ALA A 98 -4.81 -6.83 -3.57
N GLY A 99 -6.04 -6.45 -3.21
CA GLY A 99 -6.85 -5.49 -3.99
C GLY A 99 -6.23 -4.09 -4.20
N ASN A 100 -5.48 -3.55 -3.22
CA ASN A 100 -4.69 -2.32 -3.39
C ASN A 100 -3.20 -2.69 -3.29
N PRO A 101 -2.56 -3.22 -4.35
CA PRO A 101 -1.16 -3.69 -4.36
C PRO A 101 -0.15 -2.55 -4.28
N CYS A 102 1.11 -2.84 -3.93
CA CYS A 102 2.16 -1.81 -3.90
C CYS A 102 2.50 -1.31 -5.32
N PRO A 103 3.13 -0.13 -5.49
CA PRO A 103 3.49 0.40 -6.81
C PRO A 103 4.34 -0.53 -7.67
N ILE A 104 5.18 -1.34 -7.02
CA ILE A 104 5.99 -2.38 -7.67
C ILE A 104 5.13 -3.62 -7.97
N CYS A 105 4.30 -4.03 -7.02
CA CYS A 105 3.55 -5.28 -7.06
C CYS A 105 2.32 -5.23 -7.98
N ARG A 106 1.87 -4.04 -8.36
CA ARG A 106 0.73 -3.83 -9.27
C ARG A 106 1.13 -4.06 -10.73
N ASP A 107 2.42 -3.90 -11.03
CA ASP A 107 2.97 -3.93 -12.37
C ASP A 107 4.06 -4.99 -12.43
N HIS A 108 3.76 -6.13 -13.04
CA HIS A 108 4.68 -7.26 -13.14
C HIS A 108 5.89 -6.98 -14.03
N LYS A 109 5.86 -5.89 -14.83
CA LYS A 109 6.97 -5.46 -15.69
C LYS A 109 8.09 -4.76 -14.90
N LEU A 110 7.78 -4.28 -13.69
CA LEU A 110 8.74 -3.62 -12.81
C LEU A 110 9.47 -4.64 -11.95
N HIS A 111 10.60 -5.15 -12.46
CA HIS A 111 11.49 -6.02 -11.69
C HIS A 111 12.49 -5.20 -10.87
N VAL A 112 12.64 -5.57 -9.60
CA VAL A 112 13.57 -4.92 -8.67
C VAL A 112 14.93 -5.59 -8.78
N ASP A 113 15.80 -4.98 -9.58
CA ASP A 113 17.16 -5.45 -9.81
C ASP A 113 18.18 -4.35 -9.54
N PHE A 114 19.36 -4.74 -9.05
CA PHE A 114 20.48 -3.82 -8.81
C PHE A 114 20.98 -3.13 -10.09
N ARG A 115 20.75 -3.74 -11.26
CA ARG A 115 21.10 -3.19 -12.58
C ARG A 115 20.19 -2.03 -12.96
N ASN A 116 18.96 -2.00 -12.42
CA ASN A 116 17.98 -0.99 -12.77
C ASN A 116 18.13 0.27 -11.89
N VAL A 117 19.20 1.03 -12.16
CA VAL A 117 19.53 2.25 -11.40
C VAL A 117 18.41 3.30 -11.52
N LYS A 118 17.79 3.42 -12.70
CA LYS A 118 16.69 4.38 -12.96
C LYS A 118 15.46 4.12 -12.09
N LEU A 119 15.14 2.85 -11.80
CA LEU A 119 14.07 2.50 -10.85
C LEU A 119 14.49 2.78 -9.41
N LEU A 120 15.68 2.29 -9.02
CA LEU A 120 16.16 2.36 -7.64
C LEU A 120 16.38 3.80 -7.18
N GLN A 121 16.85 4.67 -8.06
CA GLN A 121 17.05 6.09 -7.78
C GLN A 121 15.76 6.80 -7.34
N GLN A 122 14.58 6.33 -7.76
CA GLN A 122 13.29 6.90 -7.35
C GLN A 122 12.93 6.62 -5.88
N PHE A 123 13.57 5.62 -5.28
CA PHE A 123 13.37 5.23 -3.88
C PHE A 123 14.45 5.80 -2.95
N VAL A 124 15.36 6.61 -3.49
CA VAL A 124 16.43 7.26 -2.75
C VAL A 124 16.25 8.77 -2.87
N CYS A 125 16.43 9.50 -1.77
CA CYS A 125 16.42 10.96 -1.81
C CYS A 125 17.63 11.48 -2.61
N ALA A 126 17.39 12.34 -3.61
CA ALA A 126 18.44 12.89 -4.47
C ALA A 126 19.45 13.78 -3.72
N HIS A 127 19.05 14.40 -2.61
CA HIS A 127 19.89 15.32 -1.84
C HIS A 127 20.62 14.63 -0.68
N THR A 128 19.93 13.76 0.06
CA THR A 128 20.47 13.14 1.28
C THR A 128 21.05 11.75 1.02
N GLY A 129 20.68 11.09 -0.09
CA GLY A 129 21.09 9.70 -0.37
C GLY A 129 20.45 8.65 0.55
N ILE A 130 19.49 9.04 1.39
CA ILE A 130 18.77 8.13 2.30
C ILE A 130 17.65 7.42 1.53
N ILE A 131 17.49 6.12 1.77
CA ILE A 131 16.41 5.30 1.21
C ILE A 131 15.09 5.65 1.90
N PHE A 132 14.04 5.90 1.12
CA PHE A 132 12.72 6.15 1.69
C PHE A 132 12.17 4.93 2.42
N HIS A 133 11.68 5.13 3.65
CA HIS A 133 11.00 4.07 4.38
C HIS A 133 9.64 3.74 3.74
N ALA A 134 9.23 2.47 3.83
CA ALA A 134 7.97 1.97 3.26
C ALA A 134 6.68 2.73 3.65
N PRO A 135 6.53 3.33 4.86
CA PRO A 135 5.37 4.17 5.17
C PRO A 135 5.47 5.60 4.63
N TYR A 136 6.67 6.09 4.30
CA TYR A 136 6.94 7.49 3.93
C TYR A 136 6.52 7.82 2.49
N THR A 137 6.42 6.82 1.62
CA THR A 137 6.03 6.97 0.20
C THR A 137 4.52 7.10 -0.02
N GLY A 138 3.80 7.72 0.91
CA GLY A 138 2.36 7.95 0.80
C GLY A 138 2.00 9.42 0.97
N ASP A 139 1.36 10.00 -0.04
CA ASP A 139 0.79 11.35 0.04
C ASP A 139 -0.26 11.46 1.16
N PRO A 140 -0.42 12.65 1.78
CA PRO A 140 -1.46 12.91 2.78
C PRO A 140 -2.89 12.58 2.28
N TRP A 141 -3.80 12.34 3.22
CA TRP A 141 -5.19 11.91 2.93
C TRP A 141 -5.97 12.87 2.02
N TYR A 142 -5.61 14.15 2.00
CA TYR A 142 -6.11 15.07 1.01
C TYR A 142 -4.99 15.99 0.52
N PRO A 143 -4.99 16.40 -0.76
CA PRO A 143 -3.99 17.31 -1.30
C PRO A 143 -3.91 18.68 -0.61
N TRP A 144 -4.84 19.00 0.28
CA TRP A 144 -4.86 20.24 1.08
C TRP A 144 -4.20 20.07 2.47
N TYR A 145 -3.78 18.86 2.84
CA TYR A 145 -3.00 18.62 4.06
C TYR A 145 -1.53 19.00 3.87
N SER A 146 -1.04 18.92 2.64
CA SER A 146 0.26 19.48 2.30
C SER A 146 0.14 20.99 2.14
N TRP A 147 1.09 21.72 2.74
CA TRP A 147 1.17 23.15 2.55
C TRP A 147 1.42 23.46 1.08
N LYS A 148 0.67 24.43 0.54
CA LYS A 148 0.79 24.91 -0.83
C LYS A 148 0.81 26.43 -0.79
N GLN A 149 1.82 27.04 -1.40
CA GLN A 149 1.88 28.49 -1.55
C GLN A 149 0.70 28.95 -2.43
N PRO A 150 -0.22 29.78 -1.92
CA PRO A 150 -1.28 30.35 -2.74
C PRO A 150 -0.73 31.32 -3.79
N PRO A 151 -1.45 31.55 -4.90
CA PRO A 151 -1.03 32.50 -5.92
C PRO A 151 -1.01 33.94 -5.39
N GLU A 152 -0.01 34.72 -5.80
CA GLU A 152 0.25 36.08 -5.30
C GLU A 152 -0.92 37.06 -5.49
N ARG A 153 -1.75 36.82 -6.51
CA ARG A 153 -2.96 37.60 -6.77
C ARG A 153 -3.98 37.48 -5.63
N GLU A 154 -4.17 36.29 -5.09
CA GLU A 154 -5.09 36.06 -3.96
C GLU A 154 -4.50 36.59 -2.65
N LEU A 155 -3.18 36.47 -2.47
CA LEU A 155 -2.48 37.09 -1.34
C LEU A 155 -2.64 38.62 -1.36
N SER A 156 -2.43 39.25 -2.51
CA SER A 156 -2.63 40.70 -2.68
C SER A 156 -4.08 41.13 -2.38
N ARG A 157 -5.06 40.33 -2.81
CA ARG A 157 -6.48 40.56 -2.52
C ARG A 157 -6.76 40.50 -1.01
N LEU A 158 -6.20 39.50 -0.31
CA LEU A 158 -6.31 39.36 1.15
C LEU A 158 -5.60 40.49 1.89
N ARG A 159 -4.39 40.89 1.49
CA ARG A 159 -3.66 42.02 2.05
C ARG A 159 -4.45 43.33 1.94
N ARG A 160 -5.15 43.52 0.82
CA ARG A 160 -6.04 44.67 0.64
C ARG A 160 -7.29 44.58 1.53
N LEU A 161 -7.89 43.39 1.65
CA LEU A 161 -9.12 43.18 2.41
C LEU A 161 -8.91 43.35 3.93
N TYR A 162 -7.77 42.88 4.43
CA TYR A 162 -7.43 42.89 5.86
C TYR A 162 -6.35 43.93 6.23
N HIS A 163 -6.20 44.97 5.41
CA HIS A 163 -5.20 46.01 5.61
C HIS A 163 -5.29 46.61 7.03
N GLY A 164 -4.17 46.65 7.76
CA GLY A 164 -4.09 47.16 9.13
C GLY A 164 -4.24 46.09 10.23
N HIS A 165 -4.62 44.85 9.88
CA HIS A 165 -4.76 43.72 10.82
C HIS A 165 -3.99 42.46 10.38
N LEU A 166 -3.02 42.59 9.48
CA LEU A 166 -2.19 41.47 9.03
C LEU A 166 -1.02 41.20 9.97
N LEU A 167 -0.77 39.91 10.22
CA LEU A 167 0.45 39.40 10.82
C LEU A 167 1.53 39.19 9.74
N GLU A 168 2.77 38.96 10.19
CA GLU A 168 3.88 38.60 9.30
C GLU A 168 3.61 37.23 8.62
N GLU A 169 3.94 37.12 7.34
CA GLU A 169 3.63 35.93 6.55
C GLU A 169 4.55 34.77 6.94
N SER A 170 3.97 33.67 7.44
CA SER A 170 4.70 32.45 7.74
C SER A 170 4.93 31.63 6.47
N GLY A 171 6.18 31.21 6.24
CA GLY A 171 6.55 30.30 5.16
C GLY A 171 6.05 28.85 5.36
N PRO A 172 6.49 27.91 4.50
CA PRO A 172 6.14 26.51 4.65
C PRO A 172 6.53 25.98 6.04
N PRO A 173 5.65 25.20 6.70
CA PRO A 173 5.98 24.60 7.97
C PRO A 173 7.14 23.59 7.80
N PRO A 174 8.00 23.44 8.82
CA PRO A 174 9.12 22.50 8.75
C PRO A 174 8.62 21.06 8.56
N GLU A 175 9.29 20.31 7.68
CA GLU A 175 8.87 18.94 7.30
C GLU A 175 8.94 17.93 8.46
N SER A 176 9.72 18.24 9.49
CA SER A 176 9.82 17.46 10.71
C SER A 176 9.67 18.39 11.91
N MET A 177 9.12 17.85 12.99
CA MET A 177 9.02 18.59 14.26
C MET A 177 10.44 18.93 14.74
N PRO A 178 10.72 20.19 15.14
CA PRO A 178 11.99 20.51 15.75
C PRO A 178 12.14 19.71 17.05
N GLU A 179 13.20 18.92 17.13
CA GLU A 179 13.57 18.19 18.33
C GLU A 179 13.98 19.21 19.39
N ALA A 180 13.21 19.30 20.48
CA ALA A 180 13.54 20.17 21.58
C ALA A 180 14.85 19.66 22.20
N ALA A 181 15.96 20.35 21.90
CA ALA A 181 17.21 20.13 22.60
C ALA A 181 16.93 20.24 24.10
N LEU A 182 17.00 19.11 24.80
CA LEU A 182 16.96 19.06 26.25
C LEU A 182 18.07 20.01 26.73
N ALA A 183 17.65 21.13 27.32
CA ALA A 183 18.54 22.15 27.82
C ALA A 183 19.55 21.51 28.78
N ALA A 184 20.81 21.46 28.36
CA ALA A 184 21.94 21.17 29.23
C ALA A 184 22.08 22.33 30.22
N GLY A 185 21.37 22.25 31.34
CA GLY A 185 21.70 23.01 32.54
C GLY A 185 22.98 22.42 33.12
N ALA A 186 24.12 23.01 32.78
CA ALA A 186 25.38 22.73 33.46
C ALA A 186 25.33 23.41 34.84
N ASP A 187 25.28 22.60 35.89
CA ASP A 187 25.35 23.03 37.28
C ASP A 187 26.65 23.82 37.55
N THR A 188 26.51 25.10 37.88
CA THR A 188 27.56 25.86 38.56
C THR A 188 27.56 25.47 40.04
N SER A 189 28.37 24.47 40.40
CA SER A 189 28.71 24.20 41.80
C SER A 189 29.76 25.22 42.28
N SER A 190 29.42 25.90 43.36
CA SER A 190 30.27 26.83 44.10
C SER A 190 31.13 26.06 45.13
N GLU A 191 32.44 26.32 45.17
CA GLU A 191 33.34 25.90 46.25
C GLU A 191 33.16 26.78 47.49
N PRO A 192 33.27 26.23 48.72
CA PRO A 192 33.56 27.03 49.90
C PRO A 192 35.03 26.87 50.36
N LEU A 193 35.56 27.97 50.90
CA LEU A 193 36.83 28.10 51.63
C LEU A 193 36.89 27.27 52.91
#